data_AF-A0AAU6WQ68-F1
#
_entry.id   AF-A0AAU6WQ68-F1
#
_cell.length_a   1.000
_cell.length_b   1.000
_cell.length_c   1.000
_cell.angle_alpha   90.00
_cell.angle_beta   90.00
_cell.angle_gamma   90.00
#
_symmetry.space_group_name_H-M   'P 1'
#
loop_
_entity.id
_entity.type
_entity.pdbx_description
1 polymer ?
#
loop_
_entity_poly.entity_id
_entity_poly.type
_entity_poly.pdbx_seq_one_letter_code
_entity_poly.pdbx_strand_id
1 'polypeptide(L)'
;MKNKVFFTIVDEREIIFLGQNNFQKFSSQDQDMVFVNTVEKCKEIVLKNYIENPKNNYIGFVIKFVKEENEIKGKIKLIDVFFGNKFKNFTDESVIDYIEDEMRFYRVRLEKFLETKSRNIIADDYFIKLNKDFETDVKESSRLNIEDLIKYETQKYNSKKEKIALINTIGEAIEFLVQDYGTEKINEIQNETVLTQFRTERNHFGINMYIRNLFFYENQNENFIKAIEEYGKISFANNGEFGEGYLADAFWRKLNNCEINPEIQQKLKSAYEETDLLTRNYCKGKGVENVNDLNEEDFNGLLKIYKSRKRKESGNSILRLHLQSYNIIDEDIDEYIAIKNNNKDREAIKYQKYAILAGVKANEKKTYESLKQDYFQYYAIYRRLDSFILRIKEQRIINDL
;
A
#
# COMPACT_ATOMS: atom_id res chain seq x y z
N MET A 1 7.03 -54.56 -26.72
CA MET A 1 5.79 -53.82 -27.06
C MET A 1 5.41 -52.95 -25.86
N LYS A 2 5.12 -51.67 -26.10
CA LYS A 2 4.82 -50.66 -25.08
C LYS A 2 3.42 -50.89 -24.50
N ASN A 3 3.32 -51.05 -23.18
CA ASN A 3 2.05 -50.93 -22.47
C ASN A 3 1.60 -49.46 -22.54
N LYS A 4 0.50 -49.21 -23.25
CA LYS A 4 -0.20 -47.93 -23.28
C LYS A 4 -0.98 -47.78 -21.98
N VAL A 5 -0.59 -46.80 -21.17
CA VAL A 5 -1.39 -46.32 -20.04
C VAL A 5 -2.58 -45.57 -20.62
N PHE A 6 -3.78 -46.08 -20.37
CA PHE A 6 -5.02 -45.36 -20.66
C PHE A 6 -5.25 -44.36 -19.53
N PHE A 7 -5.20 -43.07 -19.84
CA PHE A 7 -5.62 -42.02 -18.92
C PHE A 7 -7.16 -42.03 -18.85
N THR A 8 -7.69 -42.27 -17.66
CA THR A 8 -9.11 -42.11 -17.37
C THR A 8 -9.47 -40.63 -17.49
N ILE A 9 -10.43 -40.33 -18.35
CA ILE A 9 -11.12 -39.03 -18.39
C ILE A 9 -11.89 -38.94 -17.07
N VAL A 10 -11.57 -37.97 -16.22
CA VAL A 10 -12.44 -37.63 -15.09
C VAL A 10 -13.74 -37.13 -15.70
N ASP A 11 -14.82 -37.89 -15.52
CA ASP A 11 -16.14 -37.61 -16.10
C ASP A 11 -16.63 -36.24 -15.59
N GLU A 12 -17.30 -35.46 -16.44
CA GLU A 12 -18.02 -34.23 -16.04
C GLU A 12 -18.90 -34.51 -14.81
N ARG A 13 -19.49 -35.71 -14.72
CA ARG A 13 -20.25 -36.17 -13.57
C ARG A 13 -19.42 -36.35 -12.30
N GLU A 14 -18.16 -36.76 -12.41
CA GLU A 14 -17.25 -36.95 -11.28
C GLU A 14 -16.77 -35.60 -10.73
N ILE A 15 -16.51 -34.63 -11.62
CA ILE A 15 -16.22 -33.23 -11.22
C ILE A 15 -17.46 -32.57 -10.60
N ILE A 16 -18.64 -32.76 -11.20
CA ILE A 16 -19.91 -32.27 -10.66
C ILE A 16 -20.22 -32.94 -9.32
N PHE A 17 -19.99 -34.25 -9.18
CA PHE A 17 -20.20 -35.00 -7.94
C PHE A 17 -19.25 -34.54 -6.83
N LEU A 18 -17.97 -34.31 -7.15
CA LEU A 18 -17.00 -33.77 -6.20
C LEU A 18 -17.35 -32.33 -5.80
N GLY A 19 -17.81 -31.51 -6.74
CA GLY A 19 -18.31 -30.16 -6.51
C GLY A 19 -19.56 -30.14 -5.62
N GLN A 20 -20.59 -30.90 -5.98
CA GLN A 20 -21.88 -30.94 -5.27
C GLN A 20 -21.77 -31.51 -3.86
N ASN A 21 -20.91 -32.51 -3.63
CA ASN A 21 -20.78 -33.12 -2.30
C ASN A 21 -19.91 -32.29 -1.35
N ASN A 22 -18.96 -31.50 -1.87
CA ASN A 22 -17.94 -30.84 -1.04
C ASN A 22 -17.98 -29.30 -1.06
N PHE A 23 -18.90 -28.67 -1.79
CA PHE A 23 -18.91 -27.21 -2.02
C PHE A 23 -20.33 -26.63 -2.11
N GLN A 24 -20.49 -25.32 -1.87
CA GLN A 24 -21.75 -24.57 -2.10
C GLN A 24 -21.68 -23.79 -3.42
N LYS A 25 -22.80 -23.78 -4.14
CA LYS A 25 -22.96 -23.27 -5.51
C LYS A 25 -23.38 -21.79 -5.50
N PHE A 26 -22.78 -20.95 -6.33
CA PHE A 26 -23.28 -19.59 -6.60
C PHE A 26 -24.45 -19.65 -7.61
N SER A 27 -25.33 -18.65 -7.63
CA SER A 27 -26.38 -18.60 -8.66
C SER A 27 -25.77 -18.25 -10.04
N SER A 28 -25.84 -19.21 -10.98
CA SER A 28 -25.21 -19.13 -12.30
C SER A 28 -26.00 -18.27 -13.30
N GLN A 29 -25.33 -17.43 -14.10
CA GLN A 29 -25.76 -17.06 -15.46
C GLN A 29 -24.56 -16.96 -16.44
N ASP A 30 -24.88 -17.08 -17.72
CA ASP A 30 -24.01 -17.50 -18.82
C ASP A 30 -22.85 -16.55 -19.16
N GLN A 31 -21.60 -17.06 -19.12
CA GLN A 31 -20.42 -16.39 -19.68
C GLN A 31 -20.07 -16.85 -21.11
N ASP A 32 -19.36 -15.97 -21.84
CA ASP A 32 -18.86 -16.20 -23.19
C ASP A 32 -17.83 -17.33 -23.29
N MET A 33 -17.87 -18.04 -24.43
CA MET A 33 -17.10 -19.26 -24.68
C MET A 33 -15.68 -18.97 -25.17
N VAL A 34 -14.67 -19.61 -24.54
CA VAL A 34 -13.28 -19.57 -25.02
C VAL A 34 -12.98 -20.84 -25.80
N PHE A 35 -12.54 -20.72 -27.04
CA PHE A 35 -12.11 -21.86 -27.86
C PHE A 35 -10.70 -22.31 -27.48
N VAL A 36 -10.54 -23.61 -27.28
CA VAL A 36 -9.28 -24.30 -27.06
C VAL A 36 -9.17 -25.51 -27.96
N ASN A 37 -8.00 -25.71 -28.53
CA ASN A 37 -7.76 -26.70 -29.57
C ASN A 37 -6.94 -27.91 -29.10
N THR A 38 -6.53 -27.97 -27.82
CA THR A 38 -5.79 -29.10 -27.25
C THR A 38 -6.12 -29.33 -25.77
N VAL A 39 -6.01 -30.59 -25.31
CA VAL A 39 -6.25 -30.99 -23.91
C VAL A 39 -5.23 -30.36 -22.96
N GLU A 40 -3.97 -30.23 -23.38
CA GLU A 40 -2.90 -29.59 -22.62
C GLU A 40 -3.22 -28.11 -22.36
N LYS A 41 -3.76 -27.40 -23.36
CA LYS A 41 -4.18 -26.01 -23.23
C LYS A 41 -5.43 -25.87 -22.36
N CYS A 42 -6.32 -26.86 -22.37
CA CYS A 42 -7.42 -26.96 -21.40
C CYS A 42 -6.90 -27.12 -19.97
N LYS A 43 -5.96 -28.05 -19.74
CA LYS A 43 -5.34 -28.29 -18.43
C LYS A 43 -4.58 -27.05 -17.94
N GLU A 44 -3.88 -26.37 -18.83
CA GLU A 44 -3.21 -25.10 -18.53
C GLU A 44 -4.21 -24.02 -18.08
N ILE A 45 -5.35 -23.89 -18.75
CA ILE A 45 -6.40 -22.94 -18.35
C ILE A 45 -7.05 -23.35 -17.03
N VAL A 46 -7.33 -24.63 -16.81
CA VAL A 46 -7.89 -25.14 -15.55
C VAL A 46 -6.93 -24.87 -14.40
N LEU A 47 -5.65 -25.27 -14.54
CA LEU A 47 -4.60 -25.06 -13.53
C LEU A 47 -4.30 -23.58 -13.30
N LYS A 48 -4.41 -22.74 -14.34
CA LYS A 48 -4.29 -21.29 -14.22
C LYS A 48 -5.45 -20.67 -13.45
N ASN A 49 -6.64 -21.28 -13.51
CA ASN A 49 -7.83 -20.80 -12.83
C ASN A 49 -8.04 -21.44 -11.45
N TYR A 50 -7.46 -22.61 -11.18
CA TYR A 50 -7.46 -23.24 -9.86
C TYR A 50 -6.51 -22.50 -8.91
N ILE A 51 -6.99 -22.05 -7.74
CA ILE A 51 -6.12 -21.52 -6.68
C ILE A 51 -6.31 -22.36 -5.44
N GLU A 52 -5.32 -23.20 -5.15
CA GLU A 52 -5.21 -23.97 -3.90
C GLU A 52 -4.72 -23.02 -2.80
N ASN A 53 -5.58 -22.63 -1.85
CA ASN A 53 -5.16 -21.83 -0.71
C ASN A 53 -4.23 -22.67 0.20
N PRO A 54 -3.12 -22.12 0.75
CA PRO A 54 -2.18 -22.79 1.64
C PRO A 54 -2.80 -23.37 2.92
N LYS A 55 -4.06 -23.07 3.24
CA LYS A 55 -4.82 -23.61 4.38
C LYS A 55 -5.86 -24.69 3.98
N ASN A 56 -5.72 -25.37 2.83
CA ASN A 56 -6.67 -26.38 2.31
C ASN A 56 -8.08 -25.83 2.02
N ASN A 57 -8.19 -24.54 1.66
CA ASN A 57 -9.45 -23.95 1.19
C ASN A 57 -9.46 -23.95 -0.35
N TYR A 58 -10.55 -24.44 -0.94
CA TYR A 58 -10.64 -24.62 -2.38
C TYR A 58 -11.59 -23.59 -2.99
N ILE A 59 -11.11 -22.85 -3.99
CA ILE A 59 -11.94 -22.07 -4.92
C ILE A 59 -11.80 -22.74 -6.28
N GLY A 60 -12.83 -23.51 -6.65
CA GLY A 60 -12.89 -24.21 -7.92
C GLY A 60 -13.69 -23.42 -8.94
N PHE A 61 -13.21 -23.33 -10.18
CA PHE A 61 -14.03 -22.84 -11.30
C PHE A 61 -14.50 -24.05 -12.11
N VAL A 62 -15.80 -24.22 -12.31
CA VAL A 62 -16.30 -25.27 -13.22
C VAL A 62 -16.26 -24.77 -14.65
N ILE A 63 -15.63 -25.59 -15.49
CA ILE A 63 -15.45 -25.36 -16.91
C ILE A 63 -16.33 -26.36 -17.67
N LYS A 64 -17.31 -25.89 -18.44
CA LYS A 64 -18.02 -26.69 -19.45
C LYS A 64 -17.09 -26.95 -20.62
N PHE A 65 -17.03 -28.18 -21.09
CA PHE A 65 -16.42 -28.50 -22.38
C PHE A 65 -17.52 -28.80 -23.40
N VAL A 66 -17.60 -28.03 -24.48
CA VAL A 66 -18.44 -28.39 -25.64
C VAL A 66 -17.53 -28.97 -26.71
N LYS A 67 -17.80 -30.22 -27.10
CA LYS A 67 -17.11 -30.93 -28.18
C LYS A 67 -17.88 -30.74 -29.49
N GLU A 68 -17.22 -30.30 -30.55
CA GLU A 68 -17.76 -30.33 -31.92
C GLU A 68 -17.12 -31.49 -32.71
N GLU A 69 -17.85 -32.04 -33.68
CA GLU A 69 -17.49 -33.30 -34.33
C GLU A 69 -16.12 -33.27 -35.03
N ASN A 70 -15.35 -34.33 -34.81
CA ASN A 70 -14.09 -34.73 -35.49
C ASN A 70 -12.85 -33.82 -35.41
N GLU A 71 -12.90 -32.68 -34.74
CA GLU A 71 -11.71 -31.96 -34.25
C GLU A 71 -11.83 -31.73 -32.74
N ILE A 72 -10.71 -31.80 -31.98
CA ILE A 72 -10.70 -31.36 -30.57
C ILE A 72 -10.72 -29.82 -30.54
N LYS A 73 -11.80 -29.22 -31.03
CA LYS A 73 -12.16 -27.82 -30.76
C LYS A 73 -13.10 -27.86 -29.55
N GLY A 74 -12.52 -27.75 -28.36
CA GLY A 74 -13.28 -27.61 -27.13
C GLY A 74 -13.67 -26.16 -26.92
N LYS A 75 -14.93 -25.88 -26.60
CA LYS A 75 -15.32 -24.59 -26.01
C LYS A 75 -15.28 -24.74 -24.49
N ILE A 76 -14.50 -23.90 -23.81
CA ILE A 76 -14.47 -23.73 -22.36
C ILE A 76 -15.47 -22.65 -21.99
N LYS A 77 -16.47 -22.97 -21.18
CA LYS A 77 -17.35 -22.00 -20.54
C LYS A 77 -17.15 -22.05 -19.03
N LEU A 78 -16.83 -20.93 -18.41
CA LEU A 78 -16.78 -20.84 -16.96
C LEU A 78 -18.23 -20.78 -16.44
N ILE A 79 -18.69 -21.85 -15.79
CA ILE A 79 -20.11 -21.99 -15.39
C ILE A 79 -20.33 -21.56 -13.95
N ASP A 80 -19.35 -21.75 -13.06
CA ASP A 80 -19.57 -21.62 -11.62
C ASP A 80 -18.29 -21.45 -10.81
N VAL A 81 -18.42 -20.92 -9.59
CA VAL A 81 -17.37 -20.76 -8.58
C VAL A 81 -17.77 -21.55 -7.33
N PHE A 82 -16.91 -22.46 -6.87
CA PHE A 82 -17.18 -23.35 -5.75
C PHE A 82 -16.27 -23.04 -4.57
N PHE A 83 -16.86 -22.88 -3.38
CA PHE A 83 -16.12 -22.71 -2.13
C PHE A 83 -16.18 -23.98 -1.27
N GLY A 84 -15.03 -24.43 -0.77
CA GLY A 84 -14.92 -25.68 0.00
C GLY A 84 -15.81 -25.73 1.25
N ASN A 85 -15.99 -26.92 1.84
CA ASN A 85 -16.92 -27.22 2.94
C ASN A 85 -17.06 -26.17 4.07
N LYS A 86 -16.03 -25.38 4.39
CA LYS A 86 -16.11 -24.29 5.38
C LYS A 86 -17.03 -23.14 4.99
N PHE A 87 -17.33 -22.99 3.70
CA PHE A 87 -18.17 -21.93 3.16
C PHE A 87 -19.61 -22.39 2.87
N LYS A 88 -19.97 -23.63 3.23
CA LYS A 88 -21.29 -24.25 2.92
C LYS A 88 -22.52 -23.53 3.47
N ASN A 89 -22.32 -22.56 4.36
CA ASN A 89 -23.38 -21.78 4.99
C ASN A 89 -23.24 -20.27 4.70
N PHE A 90 -22.30 -19.88 3.85
CA PHE A 90 -22.02 -18.48 3.56
C PHE A 90 -22.84 -18.03 2.34
N THR A 91 -23.37 -16.81 2.38
CA THR A 91 -23.94 -16.14 1.20
C THR A 91 -22.83 -15.64 0.29
N ASP A 92 -23.17 -15.44 -0.98
CA ASP A 92 -22.32 -14.86 -2.02
C ASP A 92 -21.50 -13.64 -1.55
N GLU A 93 -22.15 -12.71 -0.84
CA GLU A 93 -21.52 -11.51 -0.26
C GLU A 93 -20.55 -11.83 0.88
N SER A 94 -20.95 -12.71 1.80
CA SER A 94 -20.13 -13.06 2.97
C SER A 94 -18.83 -13.80 2.63
N VAL A 95 -18.75 -14.44 1.45
CA VAL A 95 -17.51 -15.07 0.99
C VAL A 95 -16.52 -14.05 0.41
N ILE A 96 -17.01 -13.04 -0.30
CA ILE A 96 -16.16 -11.95 -0.81
C ILE A 96 -15.60 -11.19 0.38
N ASP A 97 -16.45 -10.85 1.35
CA ASP A 97 -16.04 -10.15 2.57
C ASP A 97 -14.97 -10.95 3.30
N TYR A 98 -15.14 -12.27 3.44
CA TYR A 98 -14.12 -13.13 4.03
C TYR A 98 -12.79 -13.12 3.26
N ILE A 99 -12.82 -13.25 1.93
CA ILE A 99 -11.61 -13.22 1.11
C ILE A 99 -10.94 -11.85 1.15
N GLU A 100 -11.74 -10.78 1.17
CA GLU A 100 -11.25 -9.42 1.32
C GLU A 100 -10.58 -9.21 2.68
N ASP A 101 -11.19 -9.71 3.75
CA ASP A 101 -10.65 -9.66 5.11
C ASP A 101 -9.34 -10.44 5.22
N GLU A 102 -9.26 -11.64 4.66
CA GLU A 102 -8.02 -12.40 4.61
C GLU A 102 -6.95 -11.68 3.76
N MET A 103 -7.31 -11.15 2.59
CA MET A 103 -6.39 -10.36 1.77
C MET A 103 -5.86 -9.16 2.54
N ARG A 104 -6.74 -8.41 3.23
CA ARG A 104 -6.38 -7.27 4.09
C ARG A 104 -5.48 -7.73 5.23
N PHE A 105 -5.76 -8.88 5.85
CA PHE A 105 -4.96 -9.46 6.91
C PHE A 105 -3.52 -9.73 6.45
N TYR A 106 -3.32 -10.49 5.37
CA TYR A 106 -1.97 -10.77 4.86
C TYR A 106 -1.27 -9.52 4.33
N ARG A 107 -2.03 -8.58 3.76
CA ARG A 107 -1.48 -7.26 3.39
C ARG A 107 -0.89 -6.56 4.62
N VAL A 108 -1.64 -6.47 5.72
CA VAL A 108 -1.17 -5.80 6.94
C VAL A 108 0.05 -6.51 7.52
N ARG A 109 0.10 -7.84 7.50
CA ARG A 109 1.30 -8.59 7.96
C ARG A 109 2.53 -8.26 7.12
N LEU A 110 2.39 -8.30 5.80
CA LEU A 110 3.46 -7.98 4.87
C LEU A 110 3.94 -6.53 5.06
N GLU A 111 3.00 -5.58 5.12
CA GLU A 111 3.32 -4.18 5.34
C GLU A 111 4.02 -3.97 6.69
N LYS A 112 3.51 -4.53 7.78
CA LYS A 112 4.15 -4.41 9.12
C LYS A 112 5.53 -5.04 9.18
N PHE A 113 5.73 -6.18 8.52
CA PHE A 113 7.05 -6.78 8.40
C PHE A 113 8.04 -5.85 7.70
N LEU A 114 7.61 -5.18 6.62
CA LEU A 114 8.43 -4.26 5.85
C LEU A 114 8.68 -2.94 6.57
N GLU A 115 7.70 -2.43 7.30
CA GLU A 115 7.72 -1.13 7.96
C GLU A 115 8.44 -1.13 9.30
N THR A 116 8.75 -2.29 9.87
CA THR A 116 9.39 -2.40 11.19
C THR A 116 10.72 -3.14 11.14
N LYS A 117 11.69 -2.71 11.95
CA LYS A 117 13.02 -3.32 12.07
C LYS A 117 13.03 -4.57 12.91
N SER A 118 12.12 -4.68 13.89
CA SER A 118 12.00 -5.86 14.74
C SER A 118 11.57 -7.10 13.96
N ARG A 119 10.97 -6.92 12.77
CA ARG A 119 10.45 -7.99 11.90
C ARG A 119 9.47 -8.94 12.62
N ASN A 120 8.93 -8.50 13.76
CA ASN A 120 7.96 -9.27 14.53
C ASN A 120 6.70 -9.39 13.69
N ILE A 121 6.47 -10.59 13.16
CA ILE A 121 5.33 -10.88 12.30
C ILE A 121 4.10 -10.90 13.22
N ILE A 122 3.09 -10.14 12.84
CA ILE A 122 1.74 -10.25 13.41
C ILE A 122 1.32 -11.73 13.33
N ALA A 123 1.07 -12.32 14.50
CA ALA A 123 0.60 -13.70 14.61
C ALA A 123 -0.78 -13.84 13.94
N ASP A 124 -1.07 -15.05 13.45
CA ASP A 124 -2.34 -15.38 12.78
C ASP A 124 -3.60 -15.03 13.61
N ASP A 125 -3.46 -14.89 14.93
CA ASP A 125 -4.53 -14.62 15.90
C ASP A 125 -4.57 -13.16 16.42
N TYR A 126 -3.71 -12.27 15.92
CA TYR A 126 -3.51 -10.93 16.49
C TYR A 126 -4.79 -10.07 16.54
N PHE A 127 -5.59 -10.07 15.47
CA PHE A 127 -6.84 -9.29 15.45
C PHE A 127 -7.97 -9.91 16.28
N ILE A 128 -7.90 -11.22 16.55
CA ILE A 128 -8.84 -11.91 17.45
C ILE A 128 -8.60 -11.49 18.90
N LYS A 129 -7.35 -11.18 19.27
CA LYS A 129 -6.98 -10.65 20.58
C LYS A 129 -7.39 -9.18 20.76
N LEU A 130 -7.12 -8.32 19.79
CA LEU A 130 -7.46 -6.88 19.87
C LEU A 130 -8.95 -6.64 20.15
N ASN A 131 -9.86 -7.37 19.49
CA ASN A 131 -11.30 -7.21 19.72
C ASN A 131 -11.74 -7.57 21.15
N LYS A 132 -10.98 -8.40 21.88
CA LYS A 132 -11.27 -8.73 23.28
C LYS A 132 -10.80 -7.66 24.24
N ASP A 133 -9.67 -7.01 23.94
CA ASP A 133 -9.08 -5.98 24.80
C ASP A 133 -9.88 -4.66 24.76
N PHE A 134 -10.49 -4.32 23.61
CA PHE A 134 -11.39 -3.16 23.48
C PHE A 134 -12.65 -3.24 24.35
N GLU A 135 -13.17 -4.44 24.66
CA GLU A 135 -14.35 -4.59 25.54
C GLU A 135 -14.03 -4.41 27.02
N THR A 136 -12.76 -4.57 27.41
CA THR A 136 -12.28 -4.42 28.78
C THR A 136 -11.90 -2.97 29.13
N ASP A 137 -11.27 -2.23 28.22
CA ASP A 137 -10.80 -0.85 28.48
C ASP A 137 -11.93 0.19 28.59
N VAL A 138 -13.08 -0.05 27.96
CA VAL A 138 -14.25 0.84 28.02
C VAL A 138 -14.90 0.82 29.41
N LYS A 139 -14.63 -0.20 30.26
CA LYS A 139 -15.25 -0.33 31.58
C LYS A 139 -14.49 0.38 32.70
N GLU A 140 -13.18 0.61 32.58
CA GLU A 140 -12.36 1.21 33.66
C GLU A 140 -12.27 2.74 33.62
N SER A 141 -12.60 3.38 32.50
CA SER A 141 -12.50 4.84 32.32
C SER A 141 -13.68 5.65 32.89
N SER A 142 -14.63 5.00 33.57
CA SER A 142 -15.89 5.61 34.03
C SER A 142 -15.85 6.25 35.43
N ARG A 143 -14.68 6.65 35.95
CA ARG A 143 -14.55 7.22 37.33
C ARG A 143 -13.81 8.55 37.47
N LEU A 144 -13.43 9.22 36.39
CA LEU A 144 -12.86 10.57 36.47
C LEU A 144 -13.93 11.63 36.18
N ASN A 145 -13.95 12.70 36.99
CA ASN A 145 -14.75 13.89 36.70
C ASN A 145 -14.24 14.50 35.38
N ILE A 146 -15.05 14.38 34.32
CA ILE A 146 -14.69 14.78 32.96
C ILE A 146 -14.27 16.27 32.93
N GLU A 147 -14.89 17.11 33.74
CA GLU A 147 -14.57 18.54 33.82
C GLU A 147 -13.15 18.80 34.35
N ASP A 148 -12.73 18.07 35.38
CA ASP A 148 -11.38 18.18 35.94
C ASP A 148 -10.32 17.68 34.95
N LEU A 149 -10.63 16.62 34.20
CA LEU A 149 -9.78 16.12 33.14
C LEU A 149 -9.62 17.13 32.00
N ILE A 150 -10.73 17.73 31.53
CA ILE A 150 -10.72 18.76 30.50
C ILE A 150 -9.89 19.96 30.97
N LYS A 151 -10.09 20.41 32.22
CA LYS A 151 -9.35 21.54 32.78
C LYS A 151 -7.85 21.25 32.87
N TYR A 152 -7.47 20.06 33.33
CA TYR A 152 -6.08 19.61 33.40
C TYR A 152 -5.43 19.56 32.01
N GLU A 153 -6.07 18.92 31.03
CA GLU A 153 -5.54 18.82 29.67
C GLU A 153 -5.46 20.18 28.98
N THR A 154 -6.42 21.09 29.22
CA THR A 154 -6.39 22.46 28.71
C THR A 154 -5.22 23.25 29.29
N GLN A 155 -4.97 23.15 30.59
CA GLN A 155 -3.81 23.81 31.22
C GLN A 155 -2.49 23.26 30.68
N LYS A 156 -2.39 21.93 30.55
CA LYS A 156 -1.22 21.27 29.96
C LYS A 156 -1.00 21.74 28.52
N TYR A 157 -2.04 21.80 27.71
CA TYR A 157 -1.98 22.30 26.33
C TYR A 157 -1.53 23.77 26.26
N ASN A 158 -2.12 24.65 27.06
CA ASN A 158 -1.75 26.08 27.08
C ASN A 158 -0.27 26.28 27.46
N SER A 159 0.22 25.52 28.45
CA SER A 159 1.63 25.58 28.85
C SER A 159 2.61 25.12 27.75
N LYS A 160 2.18 24.19 26.89
CA LYS A 160 2.95 23.77 25.72
C LYS A 160 2.92 24.84 24.63
N LYS A 161 1.76 25.45 24.39
CA LYS A 161 1.56 26.47 23.36
C LYS A 161 2.50 27.67 23.53
N GLU A 162 2.70 28.14 24.77
CA GLU A 162 3.65 29.22 25.07
C GLU A 162 5.09 28.86 24.69
N LYS A 163 5.53 27.63 24.99
CA LYS A 163 6.87 27.15 24.61
C LYS A 163 7.02 27.03 23.10
N ILE A 164 5.99 26.53 22.42
CA ILE A 164 6.01 26.31 20.97
C ILE A 164 6.03 27.62 20.20
N ALA A 165 5.36 28.66 20.70
CA ALA A 165 5.40 29.98 20.08
C ALA A 165 6.84 30.55 19.98
N LEU A 166 7.75 30.12 20.85
CA LEU A 166 9.15 30.54 20.89
C LEU A 166 10.07 29.70 19.99
N ILE A 167 9.60 28.58 19.45
CA ILE A 167 10.37 27.69 18.58
C ILE A 167 10.49 28.32 17.20
N ASN A 168 11.70 28.53 16.70
CA ASN A 168 11.97 29.19 15.42
C ASN A 168 12.61 28.25 14.39
N THR A 169 13.08 27.07 14.82
CA THR A 169 13.83 26.13 13.99
C THR A 169 13.27 24.71 14.07
N ILE A 170 13.59 23.90 13.05
CA ILE A 170 13.30 22.47 13.06
C ILE A 170 13.99 21.78 14.23
N GLY A 171 15.25 22.12 14.51
CA GLY A 171 16.03 21.52 15.59
C GLY A 171 15.36 21.67 16.95
N GLU A 172 14.95 22.90 17.30
CA GLU A 172 14.21 23.19 18.54
C GLU A 172 12.88 22.44 18.62
N ALA A 173 12.13 22.35 17.51
CA ALA A 173 10.90 21.58 17.45
C ALA A 173 11.12 20.08 17.68
N ILE A 174 12.20 19.53 17.12
CA ILE A 174 12.59 18.14 17.33
C ILE A 174 13.01 17.88 18.78
N GLU A 175 13.79 18.77 19.39
CA GLU A 175 14.17 18.65 20.80
C GLU A 175 12.95 18.70 21.73
N PHE A 176 11.99 19.58 21.43
CA PHE A 176 10.71 19.61 22.13
C PHE A 176 9.95 18.29 22.00
N LEU A 177 9.84 17.74 20.77
CA LEU A 177 9.17 16.46 20.53
C LEU A 177 9.82 15.31 21.27
N VAL A 178 11.16 15.22 21.30
CA VAL A 178 11.87 14.19 22.06
C VAL A 178 11.49 14.21 23.55
N GLN A 179 11.26 15.39 24.11
CA GLN A 179 10.87 15.54 25.52
C GLN A 179 9.39 15.23 25.75
N ASP A 180 8.50 15.55 24.80
CA ASP A 180 7.04 15.46 25.00
C ASP A 180 6.42 14.13 24.55
N TYR A 181 6.96 13.46 23.53
CA TYR A 181 6.30 12.37 22.81
C TYR A 181 6.21 11.04 23.59
N GLY A 182 7.00 10.90 24.66
CA GLY A 182 7.02 9.72 25.54
C GLY A 182 7.85 8.55 25.00
N THR A 183 8.48 7.79 25.90
CA THR A 183 9.46 6.75 25.56
C THR A 183 8.89 5.62 24.70
N GLU A 184 7.68 5.15 24.98
CA GLU A 184 7.05 4.07 24.21
C GLU A 184 6.85 4.46 22.74
N LYS A 185 6.31 5.65 22.49
CA LYS A 185 6.10 6.17 21.13
C LYS A 185 7.40 6.49 20.41
N ILE A 186 8.42 6.96 21.13
CA ILE A 186 9.77 7.10 20.58
C ILE A 186 10.30 5.73 20.10
N ASN A 187 10.17 4.69 20.92
CA ASN A 187 10.60 3.34 20.55
C ASN A 187 9.83 2.79 19.34
N GLU A 188 8.53 3.08 19.22
CA GLU A 188 7.73 2.72 18.03
C GLU A 188 8.33 3.36 16.76
N ILE A 189 8.65 4.66 16.79
CA ILE A 189 9.23 5.39 15.64
C ILE A 189 10.65 4.91 15.33
N GLN A 190 11.47 4.64 16.34
CA GLN A 190 12.82 4.08 16.15
C GLN A 190 12.81 2.69 15.53
N ASN A 191 11.73 1.94 15.75
CA ASN A 191 11.53 0.65 15.15
C ASN A 191 11.04 0.74 13.70
N GLU A 192 10.68 1.91 13.17
CA GLU A 192 10.25 2.03 11.78
C GLU A 192 11.41 1.95 10.78
N THR A 193 11.15 1.40 9.59
CA THR A 193 12.10 1.39 8.47
C THR A 193 11.98 2.64 7.60
N VAL A 194 12.96 2.89 6.73
CA VAL A 194 12.93 4.02 5.77
C VAL A 194 11.68 4.00 4.90
N LEU A 195 11.11 2.81 4.63
CA LEU A 195 9.87 2.65 3.90
C LEU A 195 8.74 3.56 4.41
N THR A 196 8.63 3.79 5.73
CA THR A 196 7.54 4.61 6.28
C THR A 196 7.58 6.05 5.79
N GLN A 197 8.76 6.57 5.44
CA GLN A 197 8.96 7.93 4.92
C GLN A 197 8.53 8.08 3.45
N PHE A 198 8.34 6.96 2.74
CA PHE A 198 7.91 6.92 1.33
C PHE A 198 6.42 6.57 1.18
N ARG A 199 5.67 6.39 2.29
CA ARG A 199 4.22 6.12 2.26
C ARG A 199 3.43 7.40 2.50
N THR A 200 2.60 7.78 1.54
CA THR A 200 1.77 8.99 1.60
C THR A 200 0.52 8.85 2.48
N GLU A 201 0.02 7.64 2.68
CA GLU A 201 -1.30 7.38 3.28
C GLU A 201 -1.29 7.20 4.80
N ARG A 202 -0.11 7.07 5.42
CA ARG A 202 -0.02 6.45 6.74
C ARG A 202 -0.25 7.39 7.93
N ASN A 203 -0.04 8.69 7.74
CA ASN A 203 0.11 9.58 8.89
C ASN A 203 -1.03 10.58 9.08
N HIS A 204 -2.08 10.57 8.25
CA HIS A 204 -3.23 11.49 8.44
C HIS A 204 -3.86 11.38 9.84
N PHE A 205 -3.84 10.19 10.44
CA PHE A 205 -4.25 9.94 11.82
C PHE A 205 -3.08 9.33 12.58
N GLY A 206 -2.42 10.10 13.45
CA GLY A 206 -1.19 9.71 14.15
C GLY A 206 -0.24 10.88 14.39
N ILE A 207 1.06 10.66 14.17
CA ILE A 207 2.11 11.65 14.46
C ILE A 207 1.91 12.97 13.72
N ASN A 208 1.51 12.96 12.45
CA ASN A 208 1.29 14.20 11.72
C ASN A 208 0.12 14.99 12.31
N MET A 209 -0.97 14.33 12.72
CA MET A 209 -2.09 15.02 13.37
C MET A 209 -1.69 15.62 14.72
N TYR A 210 -0.92 14.87 15.51
CA TYR A 210 -0.38 15.38 16.77
C TYR A 210 0.54 16.58 16.53
N ILE A 211 1.49 16.48 15.58
CA ILE A 211 2.38 17.59 15.20
C ILE A 211 1.59 18.79 14.70
N ARG A 212 0.57 18.56 13.88
CA ARG A 212 -0.31 19.61 13.36
C ARG A 212 -0.97 20.38 14.50
N ASN A 213 -1.58 19.68 15.44
CA ASN A 213 -2.23 20.27 16.61
C ASN A 213 -1.24 21.00 17.51
N LEU A 214 -0.02 20.50 17.59
CA LEU A 214 1.01 21.05 18.47
C LEU A 214 1.66 22.30 17.87
N PHE A 215 2.09 22.24 16.61
CA PHE A 215 2.97 23.24 15.99
C PHE A 215 2.30 24.17 14.99
N PHE A 216 1.17 23.79 14.39
CA PHE A 216 0.63 24.51 13.23
C PHE A 216 -0.71 25.16 13.51
N TYR A 217 -1.61 24.51 14.26
CA TYR A 217 -2.87 25.14 14.64
C TYR A 217 -2.63 26.37 15.52
N GLU A 218 -3.13 27.51 15.06
CA GLU A 218 -3.03 28.82 15.73
C GLU A 218 -1.61 29.36 15.92
N ASN A 219 -0.59 28.73 15.34
CA ASN A 219 0.79 29.21 15.38
C ASN A 219 1.05 30.18 14.21
N GLN A 220 1.39 31.42 14.55
CA GLN A 220 1.69 32.49 13.59
C GLN A 220 3.19 32.82 13.52
N ASN A 221 4.06 31.97 14.07
CA ASN A 221 5.50 32.20 14.02
C ASN A 221 6.05 32.03 12.59
N GLU A 222 6.23 33.15 11.89
CA GLU A 222 6.74 33.18 10.52
C GLU A 222 8.15 32.57 10.37
N ASN A 223 9.00 32.66 11.40
CA ASN A 223 10.34 32.09 11.33
C ASN A 223 10.27 30.56 11.30
N PHE A 224 9.41 29.99 12.14
CA PHE A 224 9.19 28.55 12.17
C PHE A 224 8.58 28.05 10.86
N ILE A 225 7.58 28.76 10.31
CA ILE A 225 6.96 28.42 9.03
C ILE A 225 8.03 28.41 7.91
N LYS A 226 8.87 29.45 7.83
CA LYS A 226 10.00 29.49 6.88
C LYS A 226 10.99 28.36 7.08
N ALA A 227 11.28 27.98 8.33
CA ALA A 227 12.18 26.86 8.62
C ALA A 227 11.60 25.52 8.12
N ILE A 228 10.29 25.32 8.24
CA ILE A 228 9.57 24.16 7.70
C ILE A 228 9.61 24.14 6.16
N GLU A 229 9.37 25.27 5.51
CA GLU A 229 9.45 25.40 4.05
C GLU A 229 10.86 25.13 3.52
N GLU A 230 11.89 25.67 4.17
CA GLU A 230 13.29 25.42 3.79
C GLU A 230 13.67 23.94 3.96
N TYR A 231 13.20 23.28 5.02
CA TYR A 231 13.40 21.85 5.19
C TYR A 231 12.66 21.02 4.13
N GLY A 232 11.49 21.49 3.67
CA GLY A 232 10.73 20.86 2.59
C GLY A 232 11.51 20.73 1.27
N LYS A 233 12.52 21.58 1.04
CA LYS A 233 13.41 21.54 -0.14
C LYS A 233 14.43 20.41 -0.09
N ILE A 234 14.59 19.73 1.04
CA ILE A 234 15.54 18.63 1.22
C ILE A 234 14.87 17.34 1.71
N SER A 235 13.61 17.40 2.12
CA SER A 235 12.82 16.23 2.51
C SER A 235 12.13 15.58 1.31
N PHE A 236 12.02 14.26 1.34
CA PHE A 236 11.18 13.51 0.39
C PHE A 236 9.77 13.28 0.91
N ALA A 237 9.54 13.52 2.20
CA ALA A 237 8.26 13.23 2.82
C ALA A 237 7.15 14.10 2.23
N ASN A 238 5.92 13.56 2.25
CA ASN A 238 4.75 14.36 1.96
C ASN A 238 4.65 15.48 3.02
N ASN A 239 4.50 16.73 2.60
CA ASN A 239 4.41 17.88 3.50
C ASN A 239 3.19 17.77 4.44
N GLY A 240 2.11 17.15 3.97
CA GLY A 240 0.80 17.25 4.62
C GLY A 240 0.14 18.59 4.30
N GLU A 241 -0.73 19.06 5.18
CA GLU A 241 -1.50 20.29 4.92
C GLU A 241 -0.70 21.55 5.26
N PHE A 242 0.08 21.51 6.34
CA PHE A 242 0.79 22.67 6.87
C PHE A 242 2.31 22.48 6.92
N GLY A 243 2.83 21.29 6.57
CA GLY A 243 4.24 20.94 6.68
C GLY A 243 4.55 19.99 7.85
N GLU A 244 3.52 19.45 8.50
CA GLU A 244 3.66 18.50 9.60
C GLU A 244 4.41 17.22 9.20
N GLY A 245 4.33 16.80 7.94
CA GLY A 245 5.06 15.64 7.45
C GLY A 245 6.56 15.88 7.32
N TYR A 246 6.99 17.12 7.08
CA TYR A 246 8.39 17.50 7.11
C TYR A 246 8.98 17.43 8.51
N LEU A 247 8.23 17.89 9.51
CA LEU A 247 8.66 17.77 10.89
C LEU A 247 8.65 16.31 11.36
N ALA A 248 7.68 15.50 10.91
CA ALA A 248 7.65 14.06 11.19
C ALA A 248 8.88 13.34 10.58
N ASP A 249 9.28 13.69 9.36
CA ASP A 249 10.51 13.18 8.72
C ASP A 249 11.76 13.59 9.51
N ALA A 250 11.90 14.87 9.86
CA ALA A 250 13.02 15.36 10.67
C ALA A 250 13.10 14.64 12.01
N PHE A 251 11.95 14.37 12.64
CA PHE A 251 11.87 13.65 13.89
C PHE A 251 12.28 12.18 13.74
N TRP A 252 11.75 11.50 12.73
CA TRP A 252 12.14 10.13 12.40
C TRP A 252 13.64 10.03 12.16
N ARG A 253 14.22 10.95 11.38
CA ARG A 253 15.66 10.99 11.09
C ARG A 253 16.49 11.17 12.34
N LYS A 254 16.10 12.08 13.23
CA LYS A 254 16.79 12.30 14.51
C LYS A 254 16.79 11.04 15.36
N LEU A 255 15.63 10.40 15.50
CA LEU A 255 15.48 9.20 16.32
C LEU A 255 16.21 7.98 15.74
N ASN A 256 16.38 7.93 14.42
CA ASN A 256 16.98 6.81 13.69
C ASN A 256 18.44 7.06 13.25
N ASN A 257 19.08 8.13 13.72
CA ASN A 257 20.44 8.53 13.34
C ASN A 257 20.63 8.62 11.81
N CYS A 258 19.63 9.16 11.12
CA CYS A 258 19.57 9.27 9.66
C CYS A 258 19.68 10.73 9.22
N GLU A 259 20.78 11.38 9.62
CA GLU A 259 21.09 12.76 9.25
C GLU A 259 21.44 12.84 7.76
N ILE A 260 21.00 13.93 7.11
CA ILE A 260 21.27 14.15 5.70
C ILE A 260 22.74 14.58 5.55
N ASN A 261 23.49 13.86 4.71
CA ASN A 261 24.86 14.26 4.36
C ASN A 261 24.87 15.69 3.78
N PRO A 262 25.75 16.61 4.25
CA PRO A 262 25.79 18.00 3.78
C PRO A 262 25.96 18.15 2.26
N GLU A 263 26.73 17.26 1.62
CA GLU A 263 26.91 17.26 0.16
C GLU A 263 25.60 16.91 -0.56
N ILE A 264 24.86 15.92 -0.06
CA ILE A 264 23.55 15.52 -0.60
C ILE A 264 22.52 16.62 -0.35
N GLN A 265 22.52 17.23 0.83
CA GLN A 265 21.66 18.36 1.17
C GLN A 265 21.87 19.52 0.19
N GLN A 266 23.12 19.88 -0.11
CA GLN A 266 23.44 20.93 -1.07
C GLN A 266 22.97 20.57 -2.48
N LYS A 267 23.19 19.33 -2.92
CA LYS A 267 22.72 18.85 -4.23
C LYS A 267 21.20 18.88 -4.36
N LEU A 268 20.47 18.46 -3.32
CA LEU A 268 19.01 18.54 -3.28
C LEU A 268 18.55 19.99 -3.36
N LYS A 269 19.10 20.87 -2.52
CA LYS A 269 18.76 22.30 -2.51
C LYS A 269 18.95 22.92 -3.90
N SER A 270 20.09 22.70 -4.54
CA SER A 270 20.36 23.21 -5.89
C SER A 270 19.40 22.64 -6.95
N ALA A 271 18.99 21.36 -6.84
CA ALA A 271 18.04 20.77 -7.78
C ALA A 271 16.62 21.36 -7.63
N TYR A 272 16.18 21.66 -6.41
CA TYR A 272 14.91 22.34 -6.17
C TYR A 272 14.95 23.81 -6.59
N GLU A 273 16.04 24.52 -6.31
CA GLU A 273 16.24 25.90 -6.78
C GLU A 273 16.18 26.01 -8.31
N GLU A 274 16.76 25.05 -9.03
CA GLU A 274 16.67 25.00 -10.50
C GLU A 274 15.22 24.77 -10.97
N THR A 275 14.49 23.92 -10.26
CA THR A 275 13.08 23.61 -10.53
C THR A 275 12.18 24.82 -10.27
N ASP A 276 12.40 25.53 -9.17
CA ASP A 276 11.69 26.76 -8.82
C ASP A 276 12.00 27.89 -9.81
N LEU A 277 13.26 28.02 -10.22
CA LEU A 277 13.67 29.00 -11.21
C LEU A 277 13.01 28.73 -12.57
N LEU A 278 12.96 27.45 -12.99
CA LEU A 278 12.25 27.06 -14.20
C LEU A 278 10.76 27.40 -14.12
N THR A 279 10.11 27.09 -13.00
CA THR A 279 8.70 27.40 -12.77
C THR A 279 8.44 28.89 -12.88
N ARG A 280 9.21 29.70 -12.15
CA ARG A 280 9.08 31.16 -12.13
C ARG A 280 9.31 31.77 -13.51
N ASN A 281 10.34 31.31 -14.23
CA ASN A 281 10.60 31.78 -15.58
C ASN A 281 9.48 31.42 -16.56
N TYR A 282 8.89 30.23 -16.40
CA TYR A 282 7.75 29.82 -17.20
C TYR A 282 6.51 30.67 -16.93
N CYS A 283 6.12 30.83 -15.65
CA CYS A 283 5.01 31.68 -15.23
C CYS A 283 5.17 33.12 -15.71
N LYS A 284 6.36 33.71 -15.51
CA LYS A 284 6.69 35.06 -15.99
C LYS A 284 6.58 35.17 -17.52
N GLY A 285 7.04 34.15 -18.26
CA GLY A 285 6.89 34.09 -19.72
C GLY A 285 5.44 33.98 -20.19
N LYS A 286 4.53 33.55 -19.31
CA LYS A 286 3.07 33.50 -19.52
C LYS A 286 2.33 34.72 -18.96
N GLY A 287 3.05 35.68 -18.39
CA GLY A 287 2.47 36.90 -17.82
C GLY A 287 1.72 36.68 -16.50
N VAL A 288 1.99 35.57 -15.80
CA VAL A 288 1.39 35.27 -14.50
C VAL A 288 2.45 35.19 -13.40
N GLU A 289 2.02 35.41 -12.16
CA GLU A 289 2.91 35.40 -10.99
C GLU A 289 3.20 33.98 -10.52
N ASN A 290 2.17 33.13 -10.44
CA ASN A 290 2.28 31.79 -9.87
C ASN A 290 1.72 30.68 -10.78
N VAL A 291 2.00 29.42 -10.42
CA VAL A 291 1.50 28.24 -11.15
C VAL A 291 -0.03 28.14 -11.09
N ASN A 292 -0.62 28.55 -9.98
CA ASN A 292 -2.07 28.51 -9.76
C ASN A 292 -2.84 29.46 -10.68
N ASP A 293 -2.15 30.45 -11.25
CA ASP A 293 -2.72 31.44 -12.17
C ASP A 293 -2.65 30.98 -13.64
N LEU A 294 -1.99 29.84 -13.92
CA LEU A 294 -1.90 29.28 -15.26
C LEU A 294 -3.26 28.70 -15.68
N ASN A 295 -3.65 28.97 -16.94
CA ASN A 295 -4.73 28.22 -17.55
C ASN A 295 -4.31 26.74 -17.78
N GLU A 296 -5.29 25.90 -18.09
CA GLU A 296 -5.07 24.46 -18.27
C GLU A 296 -4.04 24.13 -19.37
N GLU A 297 -4.04 24.88 -20.48
CA GLU A 297 -3.09 24.67 -21.58
C GLU A 297 -1.64 24.95 -21.14
N ASP A 298 -1.43 26.09 -20.48
CA ASP A 298 -0.13 26.51 -20.01
C ASP A 298 0.38 25.62 -18.88
N PHE A 299 -0.49 25.20 -17.97
CA PHE A 299 -0.17 24.22 -16.94
C PHE A 299 0.25 22.88 -17.55
N ASN A 300 -0.47 22.39 -18.56
CA ASN A 300 -0.10 21.18 -19.30
C ASN A 300 1.22 21.35 -20.06
N GLY A 301 1.51 22.54 -20.58
CA GLY A 301 2.81 22.90 -21.16
C GLY A 301 3.95 22.77 -20.16
N LEU A 302 3.79 23.33 -18.96
CA LEU A 302 4.76 23.20 -17.86
C LEU A 302 4.96 21.72 -17.47
N LEU A 303 3.89 20.94 -17.36
CA LEU A 303 3.98 19.49 -17.09
C LEU A 303 4.74 18.73 -18.18
N LYS A 304 4.62 19.11 -19.45
CA LYS A 304 5.39 18.50 -20.55
C LYS A 304 6.89 18.82 -20.41
N ILE A 305 7.24 20.05 -20.02
CA ILE A 305 8.63 20.45 -19.76
C ILE A 305 9.19 19.57 -18.63
N TYR A 306 8.46 19.44 -17.53
CA TYR A 306 8.85 18.55 -16.43
C TYR A 306 9.05 17.10 -16.86
N LYS A 307 8.08 16.54 -17.59
CA LYS A 307 8.17 15.16 -18.09
C LYS A 307 9.35 14.95 -19.03
N SER A 308 9.68 15.94 -19.87
CA SER A 308 10.81 15.86 -20.80
C SER A 308 12.16 15.93 -20.08
N ARG A 309 12.32 16.79 -19.08
CA ARG A 309 13.48 16.82 -18.19
C ARG A 309 13.64 15.51 -17.41
N LYS A 310 12.55 15.00 -16.84
CA LYS A 310 12.52 13.73 -16.09
C LYS A 310 13.02 12.55 -16.93
N ARG A 311 12.75 12.56 -18.24
CA ARG A 311 13.20 11.54 -19.21
C ARG A 311 14.65 11.70 -19.67
N LYS A 312 15.22 12.92 -19.61
CA LYS A 312 16.54 13.21 -20.16
C LYS A 312 17.70 12.96 -19.22
N GLU A 313 17.53 13.04 -17.90
CA GLU A 313 18.54 12.64 -16.89
C GLU A 313 18.10 12.96 -15.44
N SER A 314 17.18 13.91 -15.23
CA SER A 314 16.94 14.51 -13.90
C SER A 314 15.97 13.77 -12.98
N GLY A 315 15.10 12.91 -13.52
CA GLY A 315 14.08 12.23 -12.73
C GLY A 315 14.64 11.16 -11.79
N ASN A 316 15.62 10.42 -12.29
CA ASN A 316 16.33 9.42 -11.51
C ASN A 316 17.40 10.05 -10.63
N SER A 317 17.96 11.21 -11.01
CA SER A 317 18.98 11.88 -10.19
C SER A 317 18.39 12.47 -8.90
N ILE A 318 17.25 13.16 -8.95
CA ILE A 318 16.61 13.72 -7.74
C ILE A 318 16.10 12.59 -6.83
N LEU A 319 15.46 11.56 -7.40
CA LEU A 319 15.05 10.38 -6.64
C LEU A 319 16.25 9.68 -5.98
N ARG A 320 17.37 9.53 -6.71
CA ARG A 320 18.61 8.99 -6.15
C ARG A 320 19.11 9.83 -4.99
N LEU A 321 19.17 11.16 -5.13
CA LEU A 321 19.59 12.04 -4.05
C LEU A 321 18.70 11.90 -2.81
N HIS A 322 17.38 11.75 -3.01
CA HIS A 322 16.45 11.48 -1.91
C HIS A 322 16.69 10.12 -1.26
N LEU A 323 16.92 9.06 -2.03
CA LEU A 323 17.25 7.74 -1.47
C LEU A 323 18.59 7.77 -0.71
N GLN A 324 19.60 8.45 -1.26
CA GLN A 324 20.89 8.68 -0.61
C GLN A 324 20.76 9.50 0.67
N SER A 325 19.82 10.45 0.72
CA SER A 325 19.57 11.24 1.93
C SER A 325 19.06 10.40 3.10
N TYR A 326 18.50 9.22 2.85
CA TYR A 326 18.13 8.23 3.87
C TYR A 326 19.22 7.18 4.15
N ASN A 327 20.46 7.42 3.73
CA ASN A 327 21.61 6.52 3.90
C ASN A 327 21.42 5.13 3.25
N ILE A 328 20.62 5.06 2.16
CA ILE A 328 20.51 3.85 1.34
C ILE A 328 21.77 3.73 0.47
N ILE A 329 22.35 2.54 0.41
CA ILE A 329 23.56 2.28 -0.39
C ILE A 329 23.28 2.30 -1.88
N ASP A 330 24.29 2.62 -2.69
CA ASP A 330 24.14 2.80 -4.13
C ASP A 330 23.65 1.52 -4.84
N GLU A 331 24.05 0.34 -4.37
CA GLU A 331 23.59 -0.94 -4.92
C GLU A 331 22.07 -1.12 -4.78
N ASP A 332 21.53 -0.85 -3.60
CA ASP A 332 20.09 -0.93 -3.32
C ASP A 332 19.31 0.14 -4.10
N ILE A 333 19.89 1.33 -4.26
CA ILE A 333 19.30 2.40 -5.07
C ILE A 333 19.23 2.00 -6.55
N ASP A 334 20.30 1.42 -7.08
CA ASP A 334 20.34 0.94 -8.46
C ASP A 334 19.29 -0.15 -8.68
N GLU A 335 19.15 -1.08 -7.74
CA GLU A 335 18.08 -2.08 -7.77
C GLU A 335 16.68 -1.41 -7.74
N TYR A 336 16.46 -0.44 -6.84
CA TYR A 336 15.19 0.27 -6.71
C TYR A 336 14.78 0.99 -8.00
N ILE A 337 15.72 1.68 -8.63
CA ILE A 337 15.51 2.46 -9.86
C ILE A 337 15.33 1.52 -11.07
N ALA A 338 16.05 0.40 -11.10
CA ALA A 338 15.97 -0.59 -12.19
C ALA A 338 14.61 -1.29 -12.26
N ILE A 339 13.84 -1.34 -11.16
CA ILE A 339 12.49 -1.90 -11.14
C ILE A 339 11.55 -1.03 -12.01
N LYS A 340 11.36 -1.48 -13.25
CA LYS A 340 10.52 -0.84 -14.26
C LYS A 340 9.05 -0.96 -13.87
N ASN A 341 8.35 0.18 -13.90
CA ASN A 341 6.90 0.22 -13.80
C ASN A 341 6.27 -0.32 -15.09
N ASN A 342 6.12 -1.64 -15.20
CA ASN A 342 5.25 -2.23 -16.21
C ASN A 342 3.79 -2.14 -15.70
N ASN A 343 2.82 -1.92 -16.61
CA ASN A 343 1.43 -1.73 -16.19
C ASN A 343 0.73 -3.03 -15.72
N LYS A 344 1.33 -4.20 -15.96
CA LYS A 344 0.66 -5.50 -15.71
C LYS A 344 0.76 -5.96 -14.27
N ASP A 345 1.74 -5.47 -13.49
CA ASP A 345 1.96 -5.94 -12.12
C ASP A 345 2.39 -4.83 -11.15
N ARG A 346 1.63 -3.73 -11.13
CA ARG A 346 1.95 -2.54 -10.32
C ARG A 346 2.08 -2.86 -8.83
N GLU A 347 1.23 -3.74 -8.30
CA GLU A 347 1.25 -4.09 -6.87
C GLU A 347 2.49 -4.91 -6.52
N ALA A 348 2.90 -5.92 -7.33
CA ALA A 348 4.12 -6.66 -7.04
C ALA A 348 5.37 -5.80 -7.16
N ILE A 349 5.42 -4.90 -8.15
CA ILE A 349 6.49 -3.92 -8.31
C ILE A 349 6.60 -3.01 -7.07
N LYS A 350 5.47 -2.56 -6.54
CA LYS A 350 5.42 -1.76 -5.31
C LYS A 350 6.06 -2.53 -4.14
N TYR A 351 5.69 -3.79 -3.91
CA TYR A 351 6.27 -4.57 -2.81
C TYR A 351 7.75 -4.94 -3.00
N GLN A 352 8.23 -5.04 -4.24
CA GLN A 352 9.67 -5.18 -4.50
C GLN A 352 10.42 -3.92 -4.07
N LYS A 353 9.94 -2.74 -4.47
CA LYS A 353 10.49 -1.45 -4.04
C LYS A 353 10.43 -1.29 -2.52
N TYR A 354 9.34 -1.74 -1.90
CA TYR A 354 9.19 -1.68 -0.45
C TYR A 354 10.18 -2.57 0.29
N ALA A 355 10.52 -3.75 -0.25
CA ALA A 355 11.53 -4.62 0.36
C ALA A 355 12.92 -3.98 0.40
N ILE A 356 13.28 -3.25 -0.66
CA ILE A 356 14.54 -2.51 -0.73
C ILE A 356 14.55 -1.37 0.31
N LEU A 357 13.51 -0.52 0.32
CA LEU A 357 13.40 0.57 1.30
C LEU A 357 13.31 0.07 2.75
N ALA A 358 12.73 -1.11 2.95
CA ALA A 358 12.68 -1.76 4.24
C ALA A 358 14.04 -2.31 4.68
N GLY A 359 15.01 -2.47 3.77
CA GLY A 359 16.30 -3.11 4.04
C GLY A 359 16.15 -4.59 4.39
N VAL A 360 15.31 -5.34 3.65
CA VAL A 360 15.11 -6.77 3.89
C VAL A 360 16.41 -7.53 3.65
N LYS A 361 16.95 -8.15 4.71
CA LYS A 361 18.23 -8.84 4.66
C LYS A 361 18.12 -10.23 4.02
N ALA A 362 19.26 -10.80 3.63
CA ALA A 362 19.32 -12.14 3.01
C ALA A 362 18.68 -13.24 3.88
N ASN A 363 18.88 -13.19 5.20
CA ASN A 363 18.27 -14.13 6.16
C ASN A 363 16.75 -13.90 6.37
N GLU A 364 16.24 -12.72 6.00
CA GLU A 364 14.83 -12.33 6.11
C GLU A 364 14.05 -12.62 4.82
N LYS A 365 14.76 -12.82 3.69
CA LYS A 365 14.19 -12.97 2.35
C LYS A 365 13.16 -14.11 2.26
N LYS A 366 13.41 -15.25 2.93
CA LYS A 366 12.47 -16.38 2.94
C LYS A 366 11.13 -15.99 3.56
N THR A 367 11.15 -15.26 4.68
CA THR A 367 9.95 -14.77 5.36
C THR A 367 9.21 -13.76 4.51
N TYR A 368 9.92 -12.80 3.92
CA TYR A 368 9.35 -11.81 3.01
C TYR A 368 8.64 -12.48 1.83
N GLU A 369 9.29 -13.42 1.13
CA GLU A 369 8.69 -14.09 -0.02
C GLU A 369 7.48 -14.94 0.39
N SER A 370 7.48 -15.55 1.57
CA SER A 370 6.30 -16.25 2.11
C SER A 370 5.12 -15.31 2.33
N LEU A 371 5.33 -14.20 3.07
CA LEU A 371 4.28 -13.22 3.36
C LEU A 371 3.74 -12.57 2.08
N LYS A 372 4.63 -12.29 1.14
CA LYS A 372 4.29 -11.78 -0.18
C LYS A 372 3.47 -12.78 -0.96
N GLN A 373 3.88 -14.05 -1.01
CA GLN A 373 3.13 -15.10 -1.68
C GLN A 373 1.72 -15.25 -1.10
N ASP A 374 1.60 -15.28 0.22
CA ASP A 374 0.31 -15.36 0.91
C ASP A 374 -0.60 -14.18 0.50
N TYR A 375 -0.10 -12.94 0.58
CA TYR A 375 -0.85 -11.77 0.15
C TYR A 375 -1.27 -11.84 -1.33
N PHE A 376 -0.34 -12.11 -2.24
CA PHE A 376 -0.61 -12.10 -3.68
C PHE A 376 -1.56 -13.21 -4.11
N GLN A 377 -1.56 -14.32 -3.38
CA GLN A 377 -2.51 -15.39 -3.60
C GLN A 377 -3.94 -14.95 -3.29
N TYR A 378 -4.17 -14.36 -2.12
CA TYR A 378 -5.50 -13.84 -1.76
C TYR A 378 -5.90 -12.65 -2.63
N TYR A 379 -4.95 -11.79 -2.99
CA TYR A 379 -5.18 -10.70 -3.95
C TYR A 379 -5.64 -11.22 -5.33
N ALA A 380 -4.99 -12.27 -5.85
CA ALA A 380 -5.38 -12.87 -7.12
C ALA A 380 -6.78 -13.51 -7.05
N ILE A 381 -7.12 -14.16 -5.94
CA ILE A 381 -8.47 -14.68 -5.69
C ILE A 381 -9.48 -13.54 -5.69
N TYR A 382 -9.26 -12.52 -4.84
CA TYR A 382 -10.15 -11.39 -4.69
C TYR A 382 -10.43 -10.70 -6.03
N ARG A 383 -9.37 -10.40 -6.81
CA ARG A 383 -9.50 -9.76 -8.13
C ARG A 383 -10.30 -10.59 -9.13
N ARG A 384 -10.20 -11.92 -9.06
CA ARG A 384 -11.00 -12.82 -9.92
C ARG A 384 -12.46 -12.82 -9.49
N LEU A 385 -12.75 -12.87 -8.20
CA LEU A 385 -14.11 -12.83 -7.66
C LEU A 385 -14.78 -11.48 -7.96
N ASP A 386 -14.12 -10.37 -7.64
CA ASP A 386 -14.60 -9.02 -7.89
C ASP A 386 -14.91 -8.80 -9.39
N SER A 387 -13.98 -9.17 -10.28
CA SER A 387 -14.22 -9.09 -11.73
C SER A 387 -15.36 -10.00 -12.20
N PHE A 388 -15.55 -11.16 -11.56
CA PHE A 388 -16.65 -12.08 -11.89
C PHE A 388 -18.00 -11.46 -11.49
N ILE A 389 -18.08 -10.86 -10.30
CA ILE A 389 -19.30 -10.25 -9.77
C ILE A 389 -19.67 -8.98 -10.54
N LEU A 390 -18.69 -8.13 -10.86
CA LEU A 390 -18.92 -6.95 -11.70
C LEU A 390 -19.53 -7.35 -13.05
N ARG A 391 -19.02 -8.40 -13.69
CA ARG A 391 -19.58 -8.92 -14.95
C ARG A 391 -21.00 -9.47 -14.78
N ILE A 392 -21.29 -10.14 -13.67
CA ILE A 392 -22.66 -10.60 -13.37
C ILE A 392 -23.61 -9.41 -13.21
N LYS A 393 -23.19 -8.36 -12.48
CA LYS A 393 -23.99 -7.15 -12.27
C LYS A 393 -24.25 -6.40 -13.58
N GLU A 394 -23.23 -6.25 -14.42
CA GLU A 394 -23.34 -5.61 -15.75
C GLU A 394 -24.29 -6.38 -16.68
N GLN A 395 -24.24 -7.72 -16.70
CA GLN A 395 -25.13 -8.54 -17.52
C GLN A 395 -26.59 -8.52 -17.04
N ARG A 396 -26.84 -8.40 -15.72
CA ARG A 396 -28.21 -8.25 -15.19
C ARG A 396 -28.84 -6.93 -15.64
N ILE A 397 -28.09 -5.83 -15.59
CA ILE A 397 -28.56 -4.51 -16.07
C ILE A 397 -28.91 -4.54 -17.56
N ILE A 398 -28.17 -5.31 -18.37
CA ILE A 398 -28.44 -5.45 -19.81
C ILE A 398 -29.68 -6.32 -20.09
N ASN A 399 -29.98 -7.33 -19.26
CA ASN A 399 -31.13 -8.20 -19.43
C ASN A 399 -32.44 -7.62 -18.88
N ASP A 400 -32.33 -6.64 -17.97
CA ASP A 400 -33.48 -5.91 -17.40
C ASP A 400 -33.83 -4.63 -18.21
N LEU A 401 -33.06 -4.32 -19.26
CA LEU A 401 -33.33 -3.30 -20.29
C LEU A 401 -33.88 -3.95 -21.56
#